data_AF-A0AAD7ZMM8-F1
#
_entry.id   AF-A0AAD7ZMM8-F1
#
_cell.length_a   1.000
_cell.length_b   1.000
_cell.length_c   1.000
_cell.angle_alpha   90.00
_cell.angle_beta   90.00
_cell.angle_gamma   90.00
#
_symmetry.space_group_name_H-M   'P 1'
#
loop_
_entity.id
_entity.type
_entity.pdbx_description
1 polymer ?
#
loop_
_entity_poly.entity_id
_entity_poly.type
_entity_poly.pdbx_seq_one_letter_code
_entity_poly.pdbx_strand_id
1 'polypeptide(L)'
;RSHQPMFFKRCRNRILIQAVIVIFLFCCVAMYYCSPALKEFSFYSTSHKTEIINLDALLDQPFYRDNCFDGKLESSLSQLPDNLERWSKAYNRKCQILWRKFHTMFKVNVREGGISFPTTFIKKVRQWLGENDELLKEAYNQKIIEVYNHYNHEQTVFNLLRSKRPTSISNQDPKEYVRKLDEETKESCDFCHYKTSTAEDIFGRIESHSSKHNPLNLSEEEFVDLFNTSVKWFKKANSVDKESCYPMMIYDTLPKGGASQFHPHAHGFLATQYLSHIKIQSDAASAYRDENGSEFWNDFIEIHHALGLTVRFGDAIALSPLTPVREHEVILLSNYPNTDIFRLFYYVIQTYYQKLKRMCFSTGIAYPIMCSDINKDSLPTLVRIGTRGQCNSYTNDVSSLELYL
;
A
#
# COMPACT_ATOMS: atom_id res chain seq x y z
N ARG A 1 -75.66 12.75 34.13
CA ARG A 1 -74.18 12.52 34.17
C ARG A 1 -73.88 11.34 33.25
N SER A 2 -73.48 11.63 32.03
CA SER A 2 -73.36 10.67 30.92
C SER A 2 -72.11 9.80 31.05
N HIS A 3 -72.30 8.49 31.13
CA HIS A 3 -71.27 7.48 31.00
C HIS A 3 -70.68 7.48 29.58
N GLN A 4 -69.38 7.76 29.45
CA GLN A 4 -68.61 7.38 28.26
C GLN A 4 -68.09 5.94 28.42
N PRO A 5 -68.11 5.11 27.36
CA PRO A 5 -67.85 3.69 27.49
C PRO A 5 -66.35 3.41 27.52
N MET A 6 -65.94 2.68 28.57
CA MET A 6 -64.57 2.22 28.88
C MET A 6 -63.94 1.32 27.78
N PHE A 7 -64.73 0.94 26.76
CA PHE A 7 -64.35 0.05 25.67
C PHE A 7 -63.42 0.72 24.63
N PHE A 8 -63.62 2.01 24.35
CA PHE A 8 -62.84 2.72 23.32
C PHE A 8 -61.37 2.95 23.70
N LYS A 9 -61.07 3.08 25.00
CA LYS A 9 -59.71 3.34 25.51
C LYS A 9 -58.80 2.11 25.39
N ARG A 10 -59.34 0.91 25.58
CA ARG A 10 -58.60 -0.36 25.46
C ARG A 10 -58.26 -0.72 24.02
N CYS A 11 -59.14 -0.40 23.07
CA CYS A 11 -58.90 -0.65 21.65
C CYS A 11 -57.83 0.30 21.08
N ARG A 12 -57.87 1.59 21.47
CA ARG A 12 -56.88 2.60 21.04
C ARG A 12 -55.46 2.27 21.51
N ASN A 13 -55.29 1.78 22.74
CA ASN A 13 -53.98 1.38 23.25
C ASN A 13 -53.42 0.14 22.56
N ARG A 14 -54.26 -0.83 22.15
CA ARG A 14 -53.80 -2.00 21.39
C ARG A 14 -53.32 -1.62 19.98
N ILE A 15 -54.03 -0.74 19.31
CA ILE A 15 -53.64 -0.23 17.98
C ILE A 15 -52.32 0.55 18.08
N LEU A 16 -52.15 1.36 19.12
CA LEU A 16 -50.91 2.12 19.33
C LEU A 16 -49.70 1.19 19.57
N ILE A 17 -49.87 0.15 20.39
CA ILE A 17 -48.81 -0.84 20.68
C ILE A 17 -48.48 -1.63 19.41
N GLN A 18 -49.47 -2.05 18.63
CA GLN A 18 -49.25 -2.75 17.36
C GLN A 18 -48.52 -1.86 16.34
N ALA A 19 -48.87 -0.58 16.24
CA ALA A 19 -48.18 0.37 15.36
C ALA A 19 -46.71 0.56 15.76
N VAL A 20 -46.41 0.67 17.06
CA VAL A 20 -45.03 0.79 17.55
C VAL A 20 -44.22 -0.47 17.26
N ILE A 21 -44.80 -1.66 17.44
CA ILE A 21 -44.13 -2.93 17.14
C ILE A 21 -43.85 -3.07 15.64
N VAL A 22 -44.80 -2.69 14.78
CA VAL A 22 -44.62 -2.74 13.32
C VAL A 22 -43.55 -1.75 12.88
N ILE A 23 -43.54 -0.52 13.41
CA ILE A 23 -42.48 0.47 13.12
C ILE A 23 -41.12 -0.04 13.60
N PHE A 24 -41.04 -0.61 14.81
CA PHE A 24 -39.80 -1.15 15.35
C PHE A 24 -39.28 -2.33 14.50
N LEU A 25 -40.15 -3.26 14.11
CA LEU A 25 -39.78 -4.37 13.24
C LEU A 25 -39.37 -3.89 11.85
N PHE A 26 -40.06 -2.88 11.29
CA PHE A 26 -39.68 -2.27 10.01
C PHE A 26 -38.32 -1.57 10.11
N CYS A 27 -38.03 -0.88 11.20
CA CYS A 27 -36.71 -0.29 11.47
C CYS A 27 -35.63 -1.37 11.65
N CYS A 28 -35.91 -2.47 12.34
CA CYS A 28 -34.96 -3.58 12.48
C CYS A 28 -34.69 -4.29 11.15
N VAL A 29 -35.72 -4.51 10.32
CA VAL A 29 -35.58 -5.07 8.97
C VAL A 29 -34.85 -4.09 8.07
N ALA A 30 -35.19 -2.81 8.09
CA ALA A 30 -34.46 -1.78 7.36
C ALA A 30 -32.99 -1.69 7.81
N MET A 31 -32.69 -1.75 9.11
CA MET A 31 -31.29 -1.79 9.57
C MET A 31 -30.58 -3.08 9.17
N TYR A 32 -31.25 -4.23 9.20
CA TYR A 32 -30.67 -5.52 8.82
C TYR A 32 -30.40 -5.63 7.32
N TYR A 33 -31.31 -5.12 6.47
CA TYR A 33 -31.22 -5.20 5.00
C TYR A 33 -30.58 -3.95 4.36
N CYS A 34 -30.57 -2.78 5.01
CA CYS A 34 -29.81 -1.62 4.54
C CYS A 34 -28.37 -1.56 5.09
N SER A 35 -28.00 -2.34 6.11
CA SER A 35 -26.61 -2.39 6.59
C SER A 35 -25.61 -2.90 5.54
N PRO A 36 -25.96 -3.85 4.64
CA PRO A 36 -25.13 -4.17 3.47
C PRO A 36 -25.14 -3.06 2.41
N ALA A 37 -26.31 -2.45 2.13
CA ALA A 37 -26.44 -1.43 1.09
C ALA A 37 -25.78 -0.08 1.46
N LEU A 38 -25.62 0.22 2.76
CA LEU A 38 -24.88 1.37 3.25
C LEU A 38 -23.37 1.15 3.31
N LYS A 39 -22.88 -0.11 3.21
CA LYS A 39 -21.45 -0.40 3.09
C LYS A 39 -20.89 -0.12 1.69
N GLU A 40 -21.74 0.05 0.69
CA GLU A 40 -21.35 0.36 -0.70
C GLU A 40 -21.44 1.84 -1.07
N PHE A 41 -21.84 2.73 -0.14
CA PHE A 41 -21.73 4.16 -0.39
C PHE A 41 -20.27 4.60 -0.28
N SER A 42 -19.53 4.39 -1.37
CA SER A 42 -18.33 5.15 -1.71
C SER A 42 -18.70 6.63 -1.59
N PHE A 43 -18.29 7.26 -0.49
CA PHE A 43 -18.56 8.68 -0.24
C PHE A 43 -17.80 9.58 -1.23
N TYR A 44 -16.96 9.03 -2.12
CA TYR A 44 -16.40 9.74 -3.27
C TYR A 44 -17.53 9.99 -4.28
N SER A 45 -17.92 11.25 -4.46
CA SER A 45 -18.72 11.63 -5.62
C SER A 45 -18.01 11.12 -6.88
N THR A 46 -18.80 10.66 -7.85
CA THR A 46 -18.35 10.16 -9.15
C THR A 46 -17.40 11.10 -9.90
N SER A 47 -17.30 12.37 -9.50
CA SER A 47 -16.45 13.40 -10.09
C SER A 47 -14.94 13.20 -9.92
N HIS A 48 -14.47 12.34 -9.02
CA HIS A 48 -13.03 12.18 -8.73
C HIS A 48 -12.53 10.73 -8.87
N LYS A 49 -13.30 9.89 -9.57
CA LYS A 49 -12.87 8.55 -9.97
C LYS A 49 -12.00 8.67 -11.23
N THR A 50 -10.81 8.08 -11.22
CA THR A 50 -10.05 7.90 -12.46
C THR A 50 -10.56 6.66 -13.21
N GLU A 51 -10.49 6.66 -14.54
CA GLU A 51 -10.79 5.48 -15.37
C GLU A 51 -9.51 4.95 -16.05
N ILE A 52 -8.38 5.11 -15.35
CA ILE A 52 -7.04 4.82 -15.87
C ILE A 52 -6.56 3.40 -15.55
N ILE A 53 -7.23 2.70 -14.62
CA ILE A 53 -6.99 1.28 -14.31
C ILE A 53 -8.20 0.45 -14.73
N ASN A 54 -7.97 -0.58 -15.54
CA ASN A 54 -8.97 -1.59 -15.93
C ASN A 54 -8.47 -2.98 -15.53
N LEU A 55 -8.82 -3.42 -14.31
CA LEU A 55 -8.42 -4.73 -13.79
C LEU A 55 -9.16 -5.89 -14.48
N ASP A 56 -10.31 -5.64 -15.12
CA ASP A 56 -11.09 -6.69 -15.80
C ASP A 56 -10.54 -7.01 -17.19
N ALA A 57 -9.64 -6.18 -17.72
CA ALA A 57 -8.88 -6.47 -18.93
C ALA A 57 -7.73 -7.48 -18.70
N LEU A 58 -7.37 -7.75 -17.44
CA LEU A 58 -6.32 -8.71 -17.11
C LEU A 58 -6.77 -10.13 -17.43
N LEU A 59 -5.94 -10.86 -18.17
CA LEU A 59 -6.10 -12.31 -18.35
C LEU A 59 -5.69 -13.04 -17.08
N ASP A 60 -6.19 -14.26 -16.88
CA ASP A 60 -5.83 -15.03 -15.70
C ASP A 60 -4.33 -15.37 -15.66
N GLN A 61 -3.75 -15.42 -14.47
CA GLN A 61 -2.35 -15.79 -14.24
C GLN A 61 -1.89 -17.07 -14.99
N PRO A 62 -2.68 -18.17 -15.04
CA PRO A 62 -2.33 -19.37 -15.80
C PRO A 62 -2.11 -19.10 -17.28
N PHE A 63 -2.88 -18.18 -17.89
CA PHE A 63 -2.68 -17.81 -19.29
C PHE A 63 -1.25 -17.31 -19.51
N TYR A 64 -0.78 -16.36 -18.70
CA TYR A 64 0.56 -15.80 -18.84
C TYR A 64 1.64 -16.84 -18.58
N ARG A 65 1.51 -17.63 -17.51
CA ARG A 65 2.46 -18.70 -17.19
C ARG A 65 2.63 -19.65 -18.37
N ASP A 66 1.53 -20.13 -18.93
CA ASP A 66 1.55 -21.19 -19.93
C ASP A 66 1.93 -20.64 -21.33
N ASN A 67 1.52 -19.41 -21.68
CA ASN A 67 1.73 -18.85 -23.02
C ASN A 67 2.94 -17.93 -23.13
N CYS A 68 3.31 -17.23 -22.06
CA CYS A 68 4.42 -16.27 -22.07
C CYS A 68 5.69 -16.85 -21.46
N PHE A 69 5.60 -17.82 -20.56
CA PHE A 69 6.75 -18.36 -19.82
C PHE A 69 6.96 -19.87 -20.00
N ASP A 70 6.37 -20.48 -21.04
CA ASP A 70 6.51 -21.92 -21.35
C ASP A 70 6.14 -22.83 -20.16
N GLY A 71 5.12 -22.43 -19.39
CA GLY A 71 4.68 -23.13 -18.18
C GLY A 71 5.64 -22.97 -16.98
N LYS A 72 6.76 -22.28 -17.14
CA LYS A 72 7.87 -22.17 -16.17
C LYS A 72 8.10 -20.73 -15.72
N LEU A 73 7.15 -20.23 -14.93
CA LEU A 73 7.27 -18.94 -14.24
C LEU A 73 7.71 -19.17 -12.79
N GLU A 74 8.86 -18.63 -12.41
CA GLU A 74 9.35 -18.68 -11.04
C GLU A 74 9.29 -17.29 -10.37
N SER A 75 8.72 -17.21 -9.17
CA SER A 75 8.51 -15.94 -8.45
C SER A 75 9.74 -15.48 -7.63
N SER A 76 10.94 -15.90 -8.03
CA SER A 76 12.20 -15.47 -7.40
C SER A 76 12.91 -14.46 -8.27
N LEU A 77 13.41 -13.39 -7.65
CA LEU A 77 14.22 -12.38 -8.33
C LEU A 77 15.47 -12.97 -9.02
N SER A 78 16.06 -14.03 -8.45
CA SER A 78 17.20 -14.72 -9.08
C SER A 78 16.88 -15.31 -10.45
N GLN A 79 15.61 -15.58 -10.69
CA GLN A 79 15.04 -16.18 -11.91
C GLN A 79 14.47 -15.14 -12.86
N LEU A 80 14.51 -13.85 -12.51
CA LEU A 80 14.05 -12.78 -13.39
C LEU A 80 14.72 -12.87 -14.78
N PRO A 81 16.05 -13.04 -14.92
CA PRO A 81 16.68 -13.16 -16.25
C PRO A 81 16.13 -14.32 -17.08
N ASP A 82 15.95 -15.49 -16.46
CA ASP A 82 15.47 -16.69 -17.13
C ASP A 82 13.99 -16.57 -17.52
N ASN A 83 13.17 -15.94 -16.66
CA ASN A 83 11.78 -15.61 -16.98
C ASN A 83 11.69 -14.66 -18.18
N LEU A 84 12.53 -13.62 -18.23
CA LEU A 84 12.58 -12.67 -19.33
C LEU A 84 13.08 -13.33 -20.62
N GLU A 85 14.07 -14.23 -20.54
CA GLU A 85 14.52 -15.00 -21.71
C GLU A 85 13.39 -15.86 -22.28
N ARG A 86 12.63 -16.57 -21.45
CA ARG A 86 11.45 -17.35 -21.89
C ARG A 86 10.41 -16.44 -22.53
N TRP A 87 10.13 -15.29 -21.91
CA TRP A 87 9.17 -14.34 -22.42
C TRP A 87 9.56 -13.77 -23.79
N SER A 88 10.85 -13.47 -23.99
CA SER A 88 11.37 -13.00 -25.28
C SER A 88 11.12 -13.98 -26.44
N LYS A 89 10.96 -15.27 -26.13
CA LYS A 89 10.76 -16.36 -27.09
C LYS A 89 9.27 -16.75 -27.24
N ALA A 90 8.36 -16.07 -26.55
CA ALA A 90 6.94 -16.41 -26.57
C ALA A 90 6.32 -16.26 -27.98
N TYR A 91 5.60 -17.28 -28.42
CA TYR A 91 4.94 -17.29 -29.73
C TYR A 91 3.58 -16.59 -29.71
N ASN A 92 2.88 -16.60 -28.57
CA ASN A 92 1.56 -16.02 -28.44
C ASN A 92 1.59 -14.49 -28.68
N ARG A 93 0.71 -13.99 -29.55
CA ARG A 93 0.69 -12.58 -29.95
C ARG A 93 0.51 -11.62 -28.77
N LYS A 94 -0.31 -11.97 -27.77
CA LYS A 94 -0.52 -11.14 -26.58
C LYS A 94 0.76 -11.03 -25.75
N CYS A 95 1.46 -12.16 -25.56
CA CYS A 95 2.74 -12.18 -24.87
C CYS A 95 3.81 -11.33 -25.57
N GLN A 96 3.86 -11.37 -26.91
CA GLN A 96 4.77 -10.52 -27.70
C GLN A 96 4.45 -9.02 -27.58
N ILE A 97 3.16 -8.66 -27.53
CA ILE A 97 2.74 -7.28 -27.31
C ILE A 97 3.19 -6.82 -25.92
N LEU A 98 2.90 -7.61 -24.89
CA LEU A 98 3.27 -7.27 -23.52
C LEU A 98 4.78 -7.28 -23.30
N TRP A 99 5.53 -8.15 -23.98
CA TRP A 99 7.00 -8.14 -23.99
C TRP A 99 7.56 -6.82 -24.54
N ARG A 100 6.94 -6.24 -25.57
CA ARG A 100 7.34 -4.92 -26.07
C ARG A 100 7.04 -3.83 -25.05
N LYS A 101 5.86 -3.86 -24.42
CA LYS A 101 5.52 -2.93 -23.32
C LYS A 101 6.53 -3.03 -22.17
N PHE A 102 6.93 -4.25 -21.80
CA PHE A 102 7.97 -4.48 -20.81
C PHE A 102 9.26 -3.75 -21.18
N HIS A 103 9.75 -3.90 -22.42
CA HIS A 103 10.96 -3.22 -22.87
C HIS A 103 10.83 -1.71 -23.04
N THR A 104 9.64 -1.22 -23.36
CA THR A 104 9.36 0.22 -23.37
C THR A 104 9.53 0.80 -21.96
N MET A 105 8.99 0.12 -20.94
CA MET A 105 9.03 0.61 -19.56
C MET A 105 10.33 0.29 -18.84
N PHE A 106 10.90 -0.89 -19.04
CA PHE A 106 11.97 -1.43 -18.22
C PHE A 106 13.18 -1.86 -19.04
N LYS A 107 14.35 -1.61 -18.45
CA LYS A 107 15.62 -2.22 -18.84
C LYS A 107 16.13 -3.10 -17.71
N VAL A 108 16.51 -4.32 -18.06
CA VAL A 108 17.15 -5.26 -17.12
C VAL A 108 18.55 -5.59 -17.62
N ASN A 109 19.56 -5.31 -16.81
CA ASN A 109 20.93 -5.71 -17.06
C ASN A 109 21.34 -6.77 -16.04
N VAL A 110 22.03 -7.80 -16.50
CA VAL A 110 22.64 -8.82 -15.64
C VAL A 110 24.14 -8.74 -15.83
N ARG A 111 24.86 -8.60 -14.73
CA ARG A 111 26.33 -8.55 -14.72
C ARG A 111 26.87 -9.54 -13.71
N GLU A 112 28.07 -10.05 -14.01
CA GLU A 112 28.84 -10.86 -13.08
C GLU A 112 30.03 -10.06 -12.57
N GLY A 113 30.19 -10.03 -11.25
CA GLY A 113 31.31 -9.38 -10.58
C GLY A 113 32.22 -10.40 -9.92
N GLY A 114 33.47 -10.45 -10.36
CA GLY A 114 34.52 -11.25 -9.71
C GLY A 114 35.14 -10.52 -8.52
N ILE A 115 35.25 -11.16 -7.37
CA ILE A 115 35.98 -10.64 -6.20
C ILE A 115 37.01 -11.66 -5.74
N SER A 116 38.24 -11.21 -5.45
CA SER A 116 39.26 -12.03 -4.80
C SER A 116 39.34 -11.74 -3.31
N PHE A 117 39.37 -12.78 -2.47
CA PHE A 117 39.58 -12.62 -1.02
C PHE A 117 41.02 -12.98 -0.63
N PRO A 118 41.70 -12.16 0.18
CA PRO A 118 42.97 -12.55 0.78
C PRO A 118 42.83 -13.82 1.63
N THR A 119 43.88 -14.65 1.68
CA THR A 119 43.89 -15.93 2.42
C THR A 119 43.56 -15.78 3.90
N THR A 120 43.90 -14.65 4.51
CA THR A 120 43.56 -14.36 5.92
C THR A 120 42.09 -13.98 6.10
N PHE A 121 41.47 -13.39 5.07
CA PHE A 121 40.08 -12.92 5.13
C PHE A 121 39.07 -14.00 4.76
N ILE A 122 39.44 -14.98 3.91
CA ILE A 122 38.54 -16.06 3.48
C ILE A 122 37.94 -16.84 4.66
N LYS A 123 38.72 -17.04 5.73
CA LYS A 123 38.25 -17.70 6.96
C LYS A 123 37.10 -16.94 7.60
N LYS A 124 37.16 -15.60 7.62
CA LYS A 124 36.11 -14.74 8.16
C LYS A 124 34.88 -14.73 7.25
N VAL A 125 35.07 -14.71 5.93
CA VAL A 125 33.98 -14.77 4.95
C VAL A 125 33.23 -16.10 5.04
N ARG A 126 33.94 -17.23 5.17
CA ARG A 126 33.33 -18.55 5.40
C ARG A 126 32.45 -18.58 6.64
N GLN A 127 32.95 -18.04 7.75
CA GLN A 127 32.17 -17.94 8.99
C GLN A 127 30.91 -17.09 8.80
N TRP A 128 30.99 -15.96 8.07
CA TRP A 128 29.82 -15.12 7.77
C TRP A 128 28.78 -15.83 6.92
N LEU A 129 29.20 -16.69 5.99
CA LEU A 129 28.32 -17.44 5.11
C LEU A 129 27.88 -18.77 5.72
N GLY A 130 28.08 -18.96 7.04
CA GLY A 130 27.66 -20.16 7.76
C GLY A 130 28.40 -21.43 7.31
N GLU A 131 29.67 -21.29 6.92
CA GLU A 131 30.51 -22.38 6.38
C GLU A 131 29.90 -23.05 5.13
N ASN A 132 29.08 -22.33 4.36
CA ASN A 132 28.48 -22.82 3.13
C ASN A 132 29.40 -22.54 1.91
N ASP A 133 29.96 -23.61 1.34
CA ASP A 133 30.87 -23.52 0.18
C ASP A 133 30.17 -23.05 -1.11
N GLU A 134 28.87 -23.25 -1.28
CA GLU A 134 28.12 -22.74 -2.45
C GLU A 134 27.97 -21.23 -2.37
N LEU A 135 27.57 -20.70 -1.21
CA LEU A 135 27.52 -19.26 -0.97
C LEU A 135 28.91 -18.64 -1.09
N LEU A 136 29.96 -19.37 -0.71
CA LEU A 136 31.32 -18.89 -0.90
C LEU A 136 31.70 -18.79 -2.38
N LYS A 137 31.35 -19.79 -3.20
CA LYS A 137 31.54 -19.72 -4.66
C LYS A 137 30.78 -18.55 -5.27
N GLU A 138 29.53 -18.34 -4.85
CA GLU A 138 28.73 -17.19 -5.26
C GLU A 138 29.41 -15.88 -4.81
N ALA A 139 30.00 -15.83 -3.61
CA ALA A 139 30.71 -14.64 -3.12
C ALA A 139 31.91 -14.23 -3.99
N TYR A 140 32.60 -15.21 -4.59
CA TYR A 140 33.64 -14.96 -5.59
C TYR A 140 33.07 -14.45 -6.91
N ASN A 141 31.90 -14.94 -7.33
CA ASN A 141 31.26 -14.65 -8.62
C ASN A 141 29.82 -14.16 -8.41
N GLN A 142 29.66 -12.87 -8.15
CA GLN A 142 28.39 -12.30 -7.76
C GLN A 142 27.56 -11.95 -8.99
N LYS A 143 26.35 -12.51 -9.08
CA LYS A 143 25.35 -12.09 -10.06
C LYS A 143 24.64 -10.84 -9.54
N ILE A 144 24.72 -9.76 -10.31
CA ILE A 144 24.08 -8.47 -10.04
C ILE A 144 23.00 -8.25 -11.10
N ILE A 145 21.77 -8.01 -10.66
CA ILE A 145 20.63 -7.70 -11.52
C ILE A 145 20.30 -6.24 -11.31
N GLU A 146 20.36 -5.45 -12.37
CA GLU A 146 19.98 -4.04 -12.37
C GLU A 146 18.68 -3.91 -13.15
N VAL A 147 17.66 -3.31 -12.54
CA VAL A 147 16.40 -2.98 -13.19
C VAL A 147 16.23 -1.47 -13.18
N TYR A 148 15.89 -0.90 -14.32
CA TYR A 148 15.66 0.52 -14.50
C TYR A 148 14.31 0.74 -15.18
N ASN A 149 13.51 1.69 -14.67
CA ASN A 149 12.28 2.15 -15.30
C ASN A 149 12.56 3.45 -16.08
N HIS A 150 12.28 3.43 -17.38
CA HIS A 150 12.58 4.53 -18.29
C HIS A 150 11.77 5.80 -18.04
N TYR A 151 10.58 5.69 -17.44
CA TYR A 151 9.64 6.80 -17.33
C TYR A 151 9.71 7.51 -15.99
N ASN A 152 9.78 6.76 -14.88
CA ASN A 152 9.89 7.35 -13.54
C ASN A 152 11.34 7.41 -13.03
N HIS A 153 12.30 6.91 -13.82
CA HIS A 153 13.73 6.86 -13.54
C HIS A 153 14.11 6.09 -12.26
N GLU A 154 13.20 5.29 -11.71
CA GLU A 154 13.52 4.43 -10.59
C GLU A 154 14.45 3.31 -11.03
N GLN A 155 15.46 3.06 -10.20
CA GLN A 155 16.47 2.05 -10.45
C GLN A 155 16.69 1.22 -9.19
N THR A 156 16.84 -0.09 -9.37
CA THR A 156 17.22 -1.00 -8.30
C THR A 156 18.34 -1.91 -8.74
N VAL A 157 19.38 -2.00 -7.90
CA VAL A 157 20.50 -2.93 -8.08
C VAL A 157 20.39 -4.04 -7.05
N PHE A 158 20.08 -5.22 -7.53
CA PHE A 158 19.95 -6.41 -6.71
C PHE A 158 21.25 -7.19 -6.65
N ASN A 159 21.76 -7.36 -5.44
CA ASN A 159 22.84 -8.29 -5.13
C ASN A 159 22.28 -9.41 -4.24
N LEU A 160 22.12 -10.61 -4.82
CA LEU A 160 21.43 -11.73 -4.17
C LEU A 160 22.12 -12.18 -2.88
N LEU A 161 23.45 -12.15 -2.85
CA LEU A 161 24.26 -12.45 -1.66
C LEU A 161 24.07 -11.47 -0.52
N ARG A 162 23.70 -10.21 -0.80
CA ARG A 162 23.54 -9.21 0.27
C ARG A 162 22.47 -9.66 1.27
N SER A 163 21.42 -10.34 0.79
CA SER A 163 20.37 -10.96 1.61
C SER A 163 20.87 -12.08 2.52
N LYS A 164 22.02 -12.68 2.22
CA LYS A 164 22.59 -13.84 2.92
C LYS A 164 23.65 -13.47 3.95
N ARG A 165 23.98 -12.17 4.09
CA ARG A 165 24.95 -11.70 5.07
C ARG A 165 24.38 -11.79 6.49
N PRO A 166 25.21 -12.05 7.51
CA PRO A 166 24.78 -11.94 8.90
C PRO A 166 24.28 -10.53 9.18
N THR A 167 23.01 -10.39 9.50
CA THR A 167 22.44 -9.13 10.00
C THR A 167 22.80 -8.97 11.48
N SER A 168 22.98 -7.73 11.93
CA SER A 168 23.09 -7.41 13.36
C SER A 168 21.85 -7.97 14.08
N ILE A 169 22.02 -9.04 14.85
CA ILE A 169 20.96 -9.63 15.64
C ILE A 169 20.74 -8.70 16.83
N SER A 170 19.57 -8.06 16.89
CA SER A 170 19.16 -7.41 18.14
C SER A 170 18.79 -8.51 19.13
N ASN A 171 19.35 -8.46 20.34
CA ASN A 171 19.07 -9.44 21.39
C ASN A 171 17.65 -9.30 21.98
N GLN A 172 16.90 -8.27 21.59
CA GLN A 172 15.53 -8.04 22.06
C GLN A 172 14.52 -8.48 21.01
N ASP A 173 13.47 -9.18 21.46
CA ASP A 173 12.32 -9.50 20.63
C ASP A 173 11.62 -8.20 20.17
N PRO A 174 11.39 -8.00 18.86
CA PRO A 174 10.75 -6.79 18.36
C PRO A 174 9.36 -6.51 18.96
N LYS A 175 8.60 -7.53 19.34
CA LYS A 175 7.29 -7.34 19.99
C LYS A 175 7.45 -6.81 21.41
N GLU A 176 8.45 -7.30 22.14
CA GLU A 176 8.79 -6.81 23.46
C GLU A 176 9.25 -5.35 23.44
N TYR A 177 9.97 -4.94 22.38
CA TYR A 177 10.28 -3.53 22.16
C TYR A 177 9.03 -2.66 22.02
N VAL A 178 8.05 -3.10 21.21
CA VAL A 178 6.79 -2.36 21.03
C VAL A 178 5.96 -2.32 22.31
N ARG A 179 5.90 -3.42 23.07
CA ARG A 179 5.18 -3.47 24.36
C ARG A 179 5.73 -2.45 25.36
N LYS A 180 7.05 -2.31 25.44
CA LYS A 180 7.68 -1.29 26.31
C LYS A 180 7.32 0.13 25.89
N LEU A 181 7.37 0.42 24.59
CA LEU A 181 6.97 1.73 24.08
C LEU A 181 5.49 2.05 24.38
N ASP A 182 4.60 1.05 24.27
CA ASP A 182 3.19 1.18 24.64
C ASP A 182 3.06 1.63 26.12
N GLU A 183 3.72 0.90 27.03
CA GLU A 183 3.70 1.20 28.46
C GLU A 183 4.30 2.56 28.81
N GLU A 184 5.41 2.94 28.17
CA GLU A 184 6.13 4.19 28.42
C GLU A 184 5.39 5.43 27.91
N THR A 185 4.58 5.30 26.86
CA THR A 185 3.99 6.46 26.16
C THR A 185 2.50 6.65 26.40
N LYS A 186 1.79 5.64 26.94
CA LYS A 186 0.33 5.64 27.02
C LYS A 186 -0.26 6.76 27.88
N GLU A 187 0.32 6.99 29.06
CA GLU A 187 -0.22 7.96 30.02
C GLU A 187 0.02 9.43 29.60
N SER A 188 1.07 9.68 28.82
CA SER A 188 1.46 11.02 28.36
C SER A 188 1.05 11.31 26.90
N CYS A 189 0.25 10.44 26.29
CA CYS A 189 -0.10 10.55 24.88
C CYS A 189 -1.16 11.62 24.61
N ASP A 190 -0.77 12.70 23.93
CA ASP A 190 -1.69 13.76 23.51
C ASP A 190 -2.80 13.25 22.56
N PHE A 191 -2.52 12.23 21.75
CA PHE A 191 -3.51 11.69 20.80
C PHE A 191 -4.56 10.82 21.49
N CYS A 192 -4.26 10.23 22.67
CA CYS A 192 -5.29 9.63 23.53
C CYS A 192 -6.27 10.68 24.07
N HIS A 193 -5.83 11.94 24.18
CA HIS A 193 -6.62 13.09 24.65
C HIS A 193 -6.81 14.13 23.54
N TYR A 194 -7.01 13.69 22.29
CA TYR A 194 -6.94 14.55 21.11
C TYR A 194 -7.83 15.80 21.19
N LYS A 195 -9.00 15.72 21.84
CA LYS A 195 -9.93 16.87 21.94
C LYS A 195 -9.35 18.06 22.69
N THR A 196 -8.47 17.82 23.66
CA THR A 196 -7.89 18.86 24.52
C THR A 196 -6.41 19.10 24.27
N SER A 197 -5.71 18.11 23.71
CA SER A 197 -4.24 18.12 23.56
C SER A 197 -3.77 18.17 22.11
N THR A 198 -4.67 18.39 21.14
CA THR A 198 -4.28 18.60 19.74
C THR A 198 -4.98 19.81 19.15
N ALA A 199 -4.37 20.40 18.11
CA ALA A 199 -5.02 21.45 17.34
C ALA A 199 -6.24 20.93 16.57
N GLU A 200 -7.11 21.85 16.17
CA GLU A 200 -8.18 21.60 15.21
C GLU A 200 -8.06 22.56 14.02
N ASP A 201 -8.54 22.12 12.87
CA ASP A 201 -8.65 22.99 11.69
C ASP A 201 -9.71 24.07 11.90
N ILE A 202 -9.63 25.14 11.10
CA ILE A 202 -10.61 26.25 11.11
C ILE A 202 -12.04 25.81 10.76
N PHE A 203 -12.19 24.63 10.16
CA PHE A 203 -13.46 24.01 9.87
C PHE A 203 -13.91 22.96 10.90
N GLY A 204 -13.21 22.88 12.03
CA GLY A 204 -13.44 21.92 13.10
C GLY A 204 -12.82 20.55 12.82
N ARG A 205 -13.17 19.57 13.66
CA ARG A 205 -12.65 18.20 13.60
C ARG A 205 -13.51 17.30 12.72
N ILE A 206 -12.85 16.45 11.94
CA ILE A 206 -13.46 15.30 11.28
C ILE A 206 -13.07 14.07 12.10
N GLU A 207 -14.04 13.43 12.75
CA GLU A 207 -13.78 12.37 13.73
C GLU A 207 -13.88 10.97 13.11
N SER A 208 -13.01 10.08 13.59
CA SER A 208 -13.03 8.62 13.39
C SER A 208 -13.43 7.94 14.70
N HIS A 209 -13.77 6.65 14.64
CA HIS A 209 -14.11 5.83 15.81
C HIS A 209 -12.89 5.17 16.46
N SER A 210 -11.71 5.22 15.84
CA SER A 210 -10.49 4.58 16.37
C SER A 210 -9.76 5.46 17.39
N SER A 211 -9.40 4.87 18.53
CA SER A 211 -8.64 5.55 19.59
C SER A 211 -7.55 4.67 20.20
N LYS A 212 -7.10 3.63 19.48
CA LYS A 212 -6.13 2.66 20.00
C LYS A 212 -4.74 3.27 20.07
N HIS A 213 -4.14 3.26 21.26
CA HIS A 213 -2.78 3.76 21.47
C HIS A 213 -1.70 2.90 20.79
N ASN A 214 -1.90 1.59 20.70
CA ASN A 214 -0.92 0.68 20.12
C ASN A 214 -1.17 0.44 18.62
N PRO A 215 -0.24 0.78 17.72
CA PRO A 215 -0.40 0.63 16.27
C PRO A 215 -0.51 -0.81 15.77
N LEU A 216 -0.11 -1.78 16.59
CA LEU A 216 -0.25 -3.20 16.23
C LEU A 216 -1.64 -3.75 16.55
N ASN A 217 -2.46 -3.00 17.29
CA ASN A 217 -3.76 -3.46 17.80
C ASN A 217 -4.96 -2.90 17.03
N LEU A 218 -4.74 -2.18 15.92
CA LEU A 218 -5.82 -1.72 15.06
C LEU A 218 -6.52 -2.91 14.39
N SER A 219 -7.83 -2.97 14.55
CA SER A 219 -8.68 -3.86 13.75
C SER A 219 -8.77 -3.39 12.31
N GLU A 220 -9.20 -4.27 11.40
CA GLU A 220 -9.47 -3.90 10.01
C GLU A 220 -10.47 -2.74 9.91
N GLU A 221 -11.53 -2.75 10.73
CA GLU A 221 -12.56 -1.70 10.76
C GLU A 221 -11.97 -0.35 11.19
N GLU A 222 -11.21 -0.32 12.28
CA GLU A 222 -10.54 0.89 12.77
C GLU A 222 -9.53 1.44 11.77
N PHE A 223 -8.80 0.56 11.07
CA PHE A 223 -7.84 0.95 10.04
C PHE A 223 -8.54 1.54 8.82
N VAL A 224 -9.60 0.89 8.32
CA VAL A 224 -10.39 1.39 7.18
C VAL A 224 -11.07 2.72 7.54
N ASP A 225 -11.58 2.86 8.77
CA ASP A 225 -12.19 4.10 9.24
C ASP A 225 -11.18 5.26 9.32
N LEU A 226 -9.92 5.01 9.69
CA LEU A 226 -8.85 6.00 9.67
C LEU A 226 -8.67 6.62 8.27
N PHE A 227 -8.57 5.80 7.23
CA PHE A 227 -8.39 6.31 5.85
C PHE A 227 -9.68 6.83 5.22
N ASN A 228 -10.86 6.31 5.59
CA ASN A 228 -12.12 6.93 5.21
C ASN A 228 -12.28 8.33 5.84
N THR A 229 -11.79 8.51 7.06
CA THR A 229 -11.80 9.79 7.76
C THR A 229 -10.85 10.79 7.08
N SER A 230 -9.67 10.36 6.63
CA SER A 230 -8.77 11.22 5.86
C SER A 230 -9.40 11.70 4.55
N VAL A 231 -10.14 10.84 3.85
CA VAL A 231 -10.89 11.20 2.64
C VAL A 231 -11.94 12.29 2.93
N LYS A 232 -12.67 12.17 4.04
CA LYS A 232 -13.63 13.21 4.48
C LYS A 232 -12.90 14.52 4.82
N TRP A 233 -11.76 14.42 5.49
CA TRP A 233 -10.91 15.57 5.81
C TRP A 233 -10.45 16.31 4.55
N PHE A 234 -9.93 15.61 3.54
CA PHE A 234 -9.49 16.24 2.29
C PHE A 234 -10.59 16.98 1.56
N LYS A 235 -11.81 16.43 1.51
CA LYS A 235 -12.96 17.13 0.93
C LYS A 235 -13.29 18.40 1.67
N LYS A 236 -13.20 18.36 3.01
CA LYS A 236 -13.47 19.53 3.84
C LYS A 236 -12.37 20.57 3.67
N ALA A 237 -11.10 20.16 3.67
CA ALA A 237 -9.97 21.04 3.39
C ALA A 237 -10.09 21.71 2.01
N ASN A 238 -10.39 20.95 0.95
CA ASN A 238 -10.61 21.53 -0.40
C ASN A 238 -11.85 22.44 -0.46
N SER A 239 -12.85 22.25 0.41
CA SER A 239 -14.00 23.17 0.49
C SER A 239 -13.61 24.57 0.99
N VAL A 240 -12.51 24.66 1.74
CA VAL A 240 -12.00 25.89 2.35
C VAL A 240 -10.88 26.50 1.52
N ASP A 241 -10.01 25.67 0.93
CA ASP A 241 -9.00 26.07 -0.04
C ASP A 241 -9.23 25.32 -1.36
N LYS A 242 -9.80 26.04 -2.35
CA LYS A 242 -10.15 25.47 -3.65
C LYS A 242 -8.95 25.31 -4.58
N GLU A 243 -7.87 26.03 -4.34
CA GLU A 243 -6.66 25.97 -5.17
C GLU A 243 -5.85 24.70 -4.85
N SER A 244 -5.89 24.25 -3.60
CA SER A 244 -5.25 23.00 -3.20
C SER A 244 -6.16 21.79 -3.45
N CYS A 245 -5.78 20.93 -4.39
CA CYS A 245 -6.58 19.77 -4.81
C CYS A 245 -5.80 18.50 -5.09
N TYR A 246 -4.52 18.44 -4.68
CA TYR A 246 -3.66 17.28 -4.80
C TYR A 246 -3.47 16.64 -3.41
N PRO A 247 -4.38 15.73 -3.01
CA PRO A 247 -4.32 15.04 -1.72
C PRO A 247 -3.19 14.00 -1.68
N MET A 248 -2.32 14.14 -0.68
CA MET A 248 -1.26 13.17 -0.37
C MET A 248 -1.23 12.91 1.12
N MET A 249 -0.76 11.73 1.52
CA MET A 249 -0.56 11.40 2.93
C MET A 249 0.73 10.63 3.14
N ILE A 250 1.19 10.65 4.38
CA ILE A 250 2.17 9.69 4.88
C ILE A 250 1.59 8.96 6.09
N TYR A 251 1.94 7.68 6.22
CA TYR A 251 1.58 6.84 7.36
C TYR A 251 2.79 6.01 7.77
N ASP A 252 3.43 6.45 8.84
CA ASP A 252 4.63 5.83 9.39
C ASP A 252 4.28 5.10 10.68
N THR A 253 4.92 3.95 10.91
CA THR A 253 4.66 3.13 12.10
C THR A 253 5.92 2.94 12.92
N LEU A 254 5.84 3.31 14.21
CA LEU A 254 6.91 3.27 15.21
C LEU A 254 8.10 4.21 14.91
N PRO A 255 8.97 4.51 15.89
CA PRO A 255 10.02 5.52 15.73
C PRO A 255 10.96 5.29 14.54
N LYS A 256 11.41 4.04 14.32
CA LYS A 256 12.25 3.72 13.16
C LYS A 256 11.50 3.81 11.83
N GLY A 257 10.17 3.68 11.86
CA GLY A 257 9.29 3.96 10.72
C GLY A 257 9.34 5.41 10.25
N GLY A 258 9.67 6.34 11.15
CA GLY A 258 9.54 7.78 10.95
C GLY A 258 8.43 8.40 11.81
N ALA A 259 7.67 7.59 12.57
CA ALA A 259 6.59 8.09 13.41
C ALA A 259 7.16 8.92 14.58
N SER A 260 6.69 10.15 14.72
CA SER A 260 7.09 11.05 15.82
C SER A 260 6.40 10.71 17.14
N GLN A 261 5.27 10.01 17.07
CA GLN A 261 4.48 9.56 18.22
C GLN A 261 4.22 8.04 18.10
N PHE A 262 4.09 7.37 19.23
CA PHE A 262 3.78 5.93 19.26
C PHE A 262 2.35 5.65 18.77
N HIS A 263 1.41 6.52 19.13
CA HIS A 263 0.00 6.40 18.77
C HIS A 263 -0.18 6.44 17.24
N PRO A 264 -1.08 5.62 16.65
CA PRO A 264 -1.25 5.55 15.20
C PRO A 264 -1.77 6.87 14.64
N HIS A 265 -1.03 7.45 13.70
CA HIS A 265 -1.42 8.71 13.08
C HIS A 265 -0.91 8.77 11.64
N ALA A 266 -1.58 9.58 10.83
CA ALA A 266 -1.15 9.90 9.47
C ALA A 266 -1.06 11.41 9.33
N HIS A 267 -0.18 11.88 8.44
CA HIS A 267 -0.12 13.29 8.08
C HIS A 267 -0.73 13.48 6.69
N GLY A 268 -1.73 14.35 6.58
CA GLY A 268 -2.35 14.73 5.32
C GLY A 268 -1.79 16.04 4.77
N PHE A 269 -1.57 16.08 3.47
CA PHE A 269 -1.12 17.24 2.72
C PHE A 269 -2.09 17.49 1.58
N LEU A 270 -2.69 18.67 1.54
CA LEU A 270 -3.49 19.10 0.40
C LEU A 270 -2.72 20.24 -0.28
N ALA A 271 -2.23 19.99 -1.48
CA ALA A 271 -1.35 20.90 -2.19
C ALA A 271 -1.93 21.34 -3.55
N THR A 272 -1.32 22.34 -4.17
CA THR A 272 -1.64 22.83 -5.52
C THR A 272 -1.04 21.96 -6.64
N GLN A 273 -0.18 21.02 -6.29
CA GLN A 273 0.37 19.99 -7.18
C GLN A 273 0.85 18.78 -6.37
N TYR A 274 1.04 17.63 -7.01
CA TYR A 274 1.74 16.52 -6.38
C TYR A 274 3.17 16.92 -5.99
N LEU A 275 3.66 16.39 -4.88
CA LEU A 275 4.98 16.73 -4.34
C LEU A 275 6.01 15.63 -4.64
N SER A 276 7.25 16.05 -4.91
CA SER A 276 8.45 15.20 -4.94
C SER A 276 8.23 13.89 -5.72
N HIS A 277 8.45 12.73 -5.11
CA HIS A 277 8.33 11.42 -5.75
C HIS A 277 6.94 11.13 -6.33
N ILE A 278 5.86 11.67 -5.74
CA ILE A 278 4.51 11.48 -6.29
C ILE A 278 4.37 12.25 -7.61
N LYS A 279 4.96 13.45 -7.72
CA LYS A 279 4.99 14.21 -8.97
C LYS A 279 5.74 13.45 -10.07
N ILE A 280 6.88 12.82 -9.73
CA ILE A 280 7.65 12.00 -10.66
C ILE A 280 6.77 10.87 -11.24
N GLN A 281 5.95 10.21 -10.42
CA GLN A 281 5.04 9.17 -10.92
C GLN A 281 3.94 9.73 -11.84
N SER A 282 3.39 10.90 -11.51
CA SER A 282 2.39 11.59 -12.34
C SER A 282 2.97 11.99 -13.70
N ASP A 283 4.19 12.53 -13.72
CA ASP A 283 4.89 12.92 -14.94
C ASP A 283 5.26 11.71 -15.81
N ALA A 284 5.76 10.64 -15.18
CA ALA A 284 6.05 9.38 -15.85
C ALA A 284 4.81 8.79 -16.54
N ALA A 285 3.68 8.77 -15.84
CA ALA A 285 2.43 8.27 -16.39
C ALA A 285 1.94 9.11 -17.58
N SER A 286 2.06 10.44 -17.49
CA SER A 286 1.67 11.34 -18.57
C SER A 286 2.57 11.22 -19.79
N ALA A 287 3.90 11.22 -19.59
CA ALA A 287 4.87 11.03 -20.68
C ALA A 287 4.68 9.68 -21.39
N TYR A 288 4.47 8.60 -20.62
CA TYR A 288 4.21 7.28 -21.19
C TYR A 288 2.98 7.26 -22.09
N ARG A 289 1.88 7.85 -21.61
CA ARG A 289 0.62 7.91 -22.35
C ARG A 289 0.76 8.73 -23.62
N ASP A 290 1.44 9.87 -23.55
CA ASP A 290 1.64 10.76 -24.70
C ASP A 290 2.54 10.11 -25.77
N GLU A 291 3.56 9.34 -25.37
CA GLU A 291 4.48 8.66 -26.31
C GLU A 291 3.93 7.36 -26.89
N ASN A 292 3.17 6.58 -26.11
CA ASN A 292 2.78 5.21 -26.48
C ASN A 292 1.30 5.06 -26.81
N GLY A 293 0.45 6.05 -26.51
CA GLY A 293 -0.99 5.97 -26.68
C GLY A 293 -1.66 4.90 -25.82
N SER A 294 -1.03 4.52 -24.71
CA SER A 294 -1.50 3.50 -23.77
C SER A 294 -1.46 4.02 -22.33
N GLU A 295 -2.36 3.54 -21.47
CA GLU A 295 -2.40 3.95 -20.07
C GLU A 295 -1.27 3.31 -19.27
N PHE A 296 -0.39 4.14 -18.69
CA PHE A 296 0.78 3.69 -17.95
C PHE A 296 0.45 2.66 -16.87
N TRP A 297 -0.57 2.93 -16.05
CA TRP A 297 -0.91 2.05 -14.93
C TRP A 297 -1.47 0.70 -15.37
N ASN A 298 -2.21 0.65 -16.49
CA ASN A 298 -2.69 -0.62 -17.05
C ASN A 298 -1.51 -1.49 -17.49
N ASP A 299 -0.57 -0.92 -18.23
CA ASP A 299 0.58 -1.66 -18.76
C ASP A 299 1.55 -2.05 -17.64
N PHE A 300 1.77 -1.15 -16.68
CA PHE A 300 2.54 -1.43 -15.48
C PHE A 300 1.95 -2.59 -14.67
N ILE A 301 0.63 -2.58 -14.44
CA ILE A 301 -0.07 -3.67 -13.74
C ILE A 301 0.00 -4.97 -14.55
N GLU A 302 -0.29 -4.94 -15.86
CA GLU A 302 -0.31 -6.12 -16.71
C GLU A 302 1.06 -6.82 -16.75
N ILE A 303 2.16 -6.05 -16.82
CA ILE A 303 3.52 -6.56 -16.74
C ILE A 303 3.78 -7.30 -15.43
N HIS A 304 3.49 -6.67 -14.29
CA HIS A 304 3.70 -7.27 -12.98
C HIS A 304 2.78 -8.48 -12.78
N HIS A 305 1.55 -8.40 -13.29
CA HIS A 305 0.58 -9.50 -13.24
C HIS A 305 1.12 -10.68 -14.03
N ALA A 306 1.56 -10.50 -15.28
CA ALA A 306 2.16 -11.58 -16.07
C ALA A 306 3.33 -12.28 -15.35
N LEU A 307 4.17 -11.51 -14.65
CA LEU A 307 5.29 -12.03 -13.85
C LEU A 307 4.88 -12.70 -12.52
N GLY A 308 3.60 -12.71 -12.18
CA GLY A 308 3.09 -13.32 -10.95
C GLY A 308 3.37 -12.50 -9.70
N LEU A 309 3.54 -11.18 -9.84
CA LEU A 309 3.94 -10.27 -8.78
C LEU A 309 2.77 -9.49 -8.17
N THR A 310 1.53 -9.89 -8.45
CA THR A 310 0.33 -9.14 -8.07
C THR A 310 -0.68 -9.96 -7.28
N VAL A 311 -1.48 -9.29 -6.46
CA VAL A 311 -2.68 -9.84 -5.81
C VAL A 311 -3.83 -8.84 -5.95
N ARG A 312 -4.98 -9.29 -6.49
CA ARG A 312 -6.20 -8.49 -6.60
C ARG A 312 -7.09 -8.71 -5.38
N PHE A 313 -7.73 -7.64 -4.90
CA PHE A 313 -8.75 -7.68 -3.86
C PHE A 313 -9.87 -6.70 -4.23
N GLY A 314 -11.01 -7.24 -4.69
CA GLY A 314 -12.09 -6.43 -5.25
C GLY A 314 -11.59 -5.55 -6.41
N ASP A 315 -11.79 -4.24 -6.30
CA ASP A 315 -11.35 -3.24 -7.29
C ASP A 315 -9.95 -2.67 -7.03
N ALA A 316 -9.22 -3.23 -6.07
CA ALA A 316 -7.84 -2.85 -5.77
C ALA A 316 -6.85 -3.95 -6.15
N ILE A 317 -5.60 -3.56 -6.40
CA ILE A 317 -4.50 -4.47 -6.68
C ILE A 317 -3.26 -4.07 -5.89
N ALA A 318 -2.54 -5.07 -5.37
CA ALA A 318 -1.23 -4.91 -4.75
C ALA A 318 -0.18 -5.58 -5.63
N LEU A 319 1.01 -5.02 -5.71
CA LEU A 319 2.12 -5.58 -6.47
C LEU A 319 3.47 -5.39 -5.79
N SER A 320 4.38 -6.33 -6.02
CA SER A 320 5.81 -6.16 -5.72
C SER A 320 6.47 -5.50 -6.94
N PRO A 321 6.98 -4.26 -6.83
CA PRO A 321 7.56 -3.56 -7.98
C PRO A 321 8.90 -4.20 -8.40
N LEU A 322 9.21 -4.12 -9.69
CA LEU A 322 10.53 -4.52 -10.23
C LEU A 322 11.65 -3.53 -9.90
N THR A 323 11.31 -2.27 -9.59
CA THR A 323 12.21 -1.19 -9.18
C THR A 323 11.87 -0.68 -7.78
N PRO A 324 11.92 -1.54 -6.73
CA PRO A 324 11.64 -1.09 -5.37
C PRO A 324 12.70 -0.09 -4.89
N VAL A 325 12.24 0.99 -4.27
CA VAL A 325 13.04 1.98 -3.54
C VAL A 325 13.34 1.48 -2.13
N ARG A 326 12.46 0.66 -1.56
CA ARG A 326 12.60 0.12 -0.19
C ARG A 326 12.59 -1.41 -0.17
N GLU A 327 13.21 -1.97 0.86
CA GLU A 327 13.08 -3.41 1.13
C GLU A 327 11.60 -3.77 1.35
N HIS A 328 11.20 -4.95 0.85
CA HIS A 328 9.84 -5.48 0.93
C HIS A 328 8.75 -4.53 0.41
N GLU A 329 9.09 -3.56 -0.45
CA GLU A 329 8.13 -2.57 -0.92
C GLU A 329 6.94 -3.23 -1.63
N VAL A 330 5.74 -2.72 -1.33
CA VAL A 330 4.50 -3.08 -2.00
C VAL A 330 3.83 -1.81 -2.48
N ILE A 331 3.37 -1.83 -3.73
CA ILE A 331 2.55 -0.76 -4.32
C ILE A 331 1.11 -1.25 -4.38
N LEU A 332 0.17 -0.45 -3.91
CA LEU A 332 -1.26 -0.69 -4.05
C LEU A 332 -1.88 0.39 -4.93
N LEU A 333 -2.80 -0.05 -5.79
CA LEU A 333 -3.44 0.77 -6.80
C LEU A 333 -4.95 0.52 -6.83
N SER A 334 -5.72 1.60 -6.96
CA SER A 334 -7.14 1.58 -7.31
C SER A 334 -7.53 2.89 -7.99
N ASN A 335 -8.63 2.90 -8.74
CA ASN A 335 -9.09 4.11 -9.42
C ASN A 335 -9.54 5.25 -8.48
N TYR A 336 -9.80 4.94 -7.21
CA TYR A 336 -10.26 5.91 -6.22
C TYR A 336 -10.06 5.35 -4.79
N PRO A 337 -9.99 6.21 -3.76
CA PRO A 337 -9.72 5.79 -2.39
C PRO A 337 -10.99 5.17 -1.81
N ASN A 338 -11.04 3.84 -1.82
CA ASN A 338 -12.21 3.05 -1.47
C ASN A 338 -11.91 1.99 -0.41
N THR A 339 -12.97 1.32 0.05
CA THR A 339 -12.88 0.27 1.06
C THR A 339 -11.94 -0.87 0.64
N ASP A 340 -11.93 -1.27 -0.63
CA ASP A 340 -11.11 -2.39 -1.09
C ASP A 340 -9.61 -2.10 -0.99
N ILE A 341 -9.14 -0.92 -1.42
CA ILE A 341 -7.72 -0.57 -1.28
C ILE A 341 -7.32 -0.39 0.19
N PHE A 342 -8.20 0.14 1.04
CA PHE A 342 -7.88 0.30 2.47
C PHE A 342 -7.82 -1.05 3.20
N ARG A 343 -8.70 -2.00 2.85
CA ARG A 343 -8.63 -3.38 3.37
C ARG A 343 -7.41 -4.11 2.85
N LEU A 344 -7.09 -3.97 1.56
CA LEU A 344 -5.88 -4.54 0.99
C LEU A 344 -4.63 -3.97 1.66
N PHE A 345 -4.62 -2.66 1.95
CA PHE A 345 -3.54 -2.01 2.69
C PHE A 345 -3.38 -2.58 4.10
N TYR A 346 -4.49 -2.79 4.81
CA TYR A 346 -4.49 -3.49 6.10
C TYR A 346 -3.86 -4.89 5.99
N TYR A 347 -4.23 -5.70 4.99
CA TYR A 347 -3.68 -7.04 4.80
C TYR A 347 -2.18 -7.04 4.46
N VAL A 348 -1.69 -6.03 3.74
CA VAL A 348 -0.25 -5.86 3.51
C VAL A 348 0.47 -5.61 4.83
N ILE A 349 -0.05 -4.73 5.68
CA ILE A 349 0.50 -4.47 7.02
C ILE A 349 0.46 -5.73 7.90
N GLN A 350 -0.65 -6.49 7.88
CA GLN A 350 -0.73 -7.76 8.61
C GLN A 350 0.29 -8.78 8.09
N THR A 351 0.58 -8.78 6.78
CA THR A 351 1.65 -9.61 6.21
C THR A 351 3.02 -9.20 6.72
N TYR A 352 3.28 -7.89 6.84
CA TYR A 352 4.51 -7.37 7.44
C TYR A 352 4.66 -7.84 8.89
N TYR A 353 3.60 -7.75 9.70
CA TYR A 353 3.61 -8.18 11.09
C TYR A 353 3.78 -9.70 11.26
N GLN A 354 2.97 -10.49 10.55
CA GLN A 354 2.83 -11.92 10.81
C GLN A 354 3.79 -12.79 10.00
N LYS A 355 4.11 -12.40 8.76
CA LYS A 355 4.96 -13.19 7.86
C LYS A 355 6.38 -12.67 7.80
N LEU A 356 6.56 -11.35 7.64
CA LEU A 356 7.89 -10.75 7.54
C LEU A 356 8.51 -10.41 8.90
N LYS A 357 7.69 -10.38 9.96
CA LYS A 357 8.08 -9.95 11.31
C LYS A 357 8.75 -8.57 11.30
N ARG A 358 8.25 -7.67 10.45
CA ARG A 358 8.66 -6.27 10.33
C ARG A 358 7.50 -5.39 10.79
N MET A 359 7.76 -4.53 11.77
CA MET A 359 6.74 -3.66 12.35
C MET A 359 6.98 -2.17 12.08
N CYS A 360 8.18 -1.81 11.62
CA CYS A 360 8.55 -0.45 11.30
C CYS A 360 8.56 -0.28 9.79
N PHE A 361 7.62 0.51 9.29
CA PHE A 361 7.48 0.79 7.87
C PHE A 361 7.09 2.26 7.69
N SER A 362 7.35 2.74 6.49
CA SER A 362 6.97 4.08 6.05
C SER A 362 6.10 3.94 4.81
N THR A 363 5.08 4.80 4.72
CA THR A 363 4.10 4.76 3.64
C THR A 363 3.93 6.14 3.03
N GLY A 364 4.00 6.23 1.70
CA GLY A 364 3.56 7.37 0.92
C GLY A 364 2.23 7.06 0.21
N ILE A 365 1.30 8.01 0.23
CA ILE A 365 -0.04 7.85 -0.33
C ILE A 365 -0.37 9.07 -1.19
N ALA A 366 -0.97 8.84 -2.35
CA ALA A 366 -1.58 9.87 -3.18
C ALA A 366 -3.00 9.44 -3.56
N TYR A 367 -3.95 10.38 -3.55
CA TYR A 367 -5.29 10.16 -4.10
C TYR A 367 -5.46 10.92 -5.42
N PRO A 368 -6.48 10.56 -6.24
CA PRO A 368 -6.85 11.32 -7.41
C PRO A 368 -7.06 12.81 -7.12
N ILE A 369 -6.82 13.63 -8.13
CA ILE A 369 -6.99 15.09 -8.05
C ILE A 369 -8.47 15.42 -7.78
N MET A 370 -8.71 16.38 -6.90
CA MET A 370 -10.05 16.83 -6.52
C MET A 370 -10.55 18.04 -7.33
N CYS A 371 -9.72 18.64 -8.19
CA CYS A 371 -10.13 19.72 -9.10
C CYS A 371 -10.90 19.18 -10.31
N SER A 372 -11.89 19.93 -10.81
CA SER A 372 -12.75 19.54 -11.95
C SER A 372 -12.07 19.62 -13.32
N ASP A 373 -10.93 20.32 -13.44
CA ASP A 373 -10.45 20.79 -14.74
C ASP A 373 -9.14 20.11 -15.22
N ILE A 374 -8.57 19.18 -14.45
CA ILE A 374 -7.27 18.55 -14.76
C ILE A 374 -7.34 17.05 -14.49
N ASN A 375 -7.71 16.27 -15.51
CA ASN A 375 -7.75 14.81 -15.40
C ASN A 375 -6.52 14.11 -16.03
N LYS A 376 -5.74 14.80 -16.87
CA LYS A 376 -4.58 14.18 -17.56
C LYS A 376 -3.44 13.81 -16.61
N ASP A 377 -3.24 14.60 -15.55
CA ASP A 377 -2.14 14.41 -14.61
C ASP A 377 -2.57 13.67 -13.33
N SER A 378 -3.85 13.28 -13.23
CA SER A 378 -4.36 12.62 -12.04
C SER A 378 -3.77 11.22 -11.91
N LEU A 379 -3.28 10.93 -10.70
CA LEU A 379 -2.88 9.59 -10.34
C LEU A 379 -4.10 8.74 -9.96
N PRO A 380 -3.97 7.40 -10.02
CA PRO A 380 -4.88 6.54 -9.28
C PRO A 380 -4.69 6.79 -7.78
N THR A 381 -5.52 6.17 -6.94
CA THR A 381 -5.09 5.99 -5.55
C THR A 381 -3.85 5.11 -5.55
N LEU A 382 -2.74 5.69 -5.10
CA LEU A 382 -1.43 5.08 -5.04
C LEU A 382 -1.02 5.00 -3.57
N VAL A 383 -0.75 3.79 -3.08
CA VAL A 383 -0.13 3.56 -1.77
C VAL A 383 1.19 2.85 -2.01
N ARG A 384 2.29 3.38 -1.49
CA ARG A 384 3.61 2.74 -1.49
C ARG A 384 4.05 2.55 -0.06
N ILE A 385 4.25 1.31 0.35
CA ILE A 385 4.70 0.94 1.69
C ILE A 385 5.98 0.13 1.59
N GLY A 386 6.96 0.43 2.44
CA GLY A 386 8.20 -0.34 2.54
C GLY A 386 8.72 -0.43 3.98
N THR A 387 9.47 -1.48 4.30
CA THR A 387 10.03 -1.64 5.65
C THR A 387 11.18 -0.66 5.87
N ARG A 388 11.31 -0.17 7.11
CA ARG A 388 12.49 0.54 7.62
C ARG A 388 13.43 -0.40 8.36
N GLY A 389 13.36 -1.69 8.02
CA GLY A 389 14.12 -2.77 8.63
C GLY A 389 13.61 -3.17 10.01
N GLN A 390 14.52 -3.66 10.85
CA GLN A 390 14.21 -4.12 12.19
C GLN A 390 14.09 -2.94 13.16
N CYS A 391 12.92 -2.79 13.81
CA CYS A 391 12.57 -1.64 14.65
C CYS A 391 13.60 -1.29 15.73
N ASN A 392 14.15 -2.31 16.36
CA ASN A 392 15.09 -2.22 17.49
C ASN A 392 16.54 -2.51 17.06
N SER A 393 16.86 -2.34 15.79
CA SER A 393 18.24 -2.38 15.29
C SER A 393 18.81 -0.96 15.21
N TYR A 394 20.06 -0.80 15.63
CA TYR A 394 20.82 0.45 15.48
C TYR A 394 21.25 0.72 14.03
N THR A 395 21.16 -0.28 13.15
CA THR A 395 21.54 -0.14 11.74
C THR A 395 20.52 0.73 11.02
N ASN A 396 20.99 1.83 10.43
CA ASN A 396 20.18 2.69 9.59
C ASN A 396 19.83 1.97 8.29
N ASP A 397 18.59 2.13 7.85
CA ASP A 397 18.05 1.54 6.62
C ASP A 397 18.21 2.45 5.39
N VAL A 398 18.52 3.72 5.62
CA VAL A 398 18.79 4.72 4.58
C VAL A 398 20.26 5.11 4.67
N SER A 399 20.94 5.09 3.53
CA SER A 399 22.31 5.54 3.36
C SER A 399 22.40 6.56 2.23
N SER A 400 23.62 7.02 1.93
CA SER A 400 23.86 7.87 0.76
C SER A 400 23.44 7.23 -0.56
N LEU A 401 23.34 5.90 -0.62
CA LEU A 401 22.80 5.20 -1.79
C LEU A 401 21.35 5.64 -2.00
N GLU A 402 20.46 5.39 -1.04
CA GLU A 402 19.04 5.71 -1.18
C GLU A 402 18.72 7.22 -1.22
N LEU A 403 19.64 8.08 -0.74
CA LEU A 403 19.44 9.53 -0.72
C LEU A 403 19.90 10.25 -1.99
N TYR A 404 20.95 9.74 -2.66
CA TYR A 404 21.66 10.52 -3.68
C TYR A 404 22.02 9.75 -4.95
N LEU A 405 21.87 8.43 -4.96
CA LEU A 405 22.15 7.56 -6.10
C LEU A 405 20.88 6.83 -6.52
#